data_AF-A0A6A4PL49-F1
#
_entry.id   AF-A0A6A4PL49-F1
#
_cell.length_a   1.000
_cell.length_b   1.000
_cell.length_c   1.000
_cell.angle_alpha   90.00
_cell.angle_beta   90.00
_cell.angle_gamma   90.00
#
_symmetry.space_group_name_H-M   'P 1'
#
loop_
_entity.id
_entity.type
_entity.pdbx_description
1 polymer ?
#
loop_
_entity_poly.entity_id
_entity_poly.type
_entity_poly.pdbx_seq_one_letter_code
_entity_poly.pdbx_strand_id
1 'polypeptide(L)'
;MNNPVLIGELGVGKTVVVDGLAQRIVISDVPRNLSEVSLIALDMGALVVGAKYMGEFEERLKAVLKEVEEAQGKIILFIDEIHLVLCAVRTEGSMDVIKLFKPMLARGQLRCIGATTMEEYTEYVEKDATFEIRFQQVYMPETSVVDTISILRALTVRNES
;
A
#
# COMPACT_ATOMS: atom_id res chain seq x y z
N MET A 1 -10.44 -12.66 0.71
CA MET A 1 -10.14 -11.23 0.93
C MET A 1 -8.88 -10.93 0.14
N ASN A 2 -8.83 -9.82 -0.59
CA ASN A 2 -7.82 -9.59 -1.64
C ASN A 2 -6.86 -8.43 -1.34
N ASN A 3 -6.85 -7.90 -0.11
CA ASN A 3 -6.04 -6.74 0.26
C ASN A 3 -5.13 -7.09 1.44
N PRO A 4 -3.87 -7.50 1.23
CA PRO A 4 -2.94 -7.72 2.34
C PRO A 4 -2.48 -6.39 2.94
N VAL A 5 -2.23 -6.38 4.26
CA VAL A 5 -1.52 -5.29 4.95
C VAL A 5 -0.29 -5.88 5.60
N LEU A 6 0.88 -5.40 5.17
CA LEU A 6 2.18 -5.74 5.74
C LEU A 6 2.37 -4.96 7.04
N ILE A 7 2.44 -5.66 8.17
CA ILE A 7 2.57 -5.08 9.51
C ILE A 7 3.93 -5.47 10.08
N GLY A 8 4.75 -4.50 10.43
CA GLY A 8 6.04 -4.74 11.08
C GLY A 8 6.76 -3.44 11.42
N GLU A 9 7.92 -3.48 12.04
CA GLU A 9 8.65 -2.27 12.42
C GLU A 9 9.18 -1.48 11.20
N LEU A 10 9.54 -0.21 11.41
CA LEU A 10 10.20 0.58 10.36
C LEU A 10 11.53 -0.09 9.96
N GLY A 11 11.81 -0.14 8.66
CA GLY A 11 13.07 -0.71 8.15
C GLY A 11 13.09 -2.23 7.93
N VAL A 12 12.05 -2.99 8.31
CA VAL A 12 11.98 -4.45 8.08
C VAL A 12 11.80 -4.86 6.60
N GLY A 13 11.82 -3.90 5.68
CA GLY A 13 11.76 -4.16 4.23
C GLY A 13 10.36 -4.40 3.66
N LYS A 14 9.32 -3.78 4.23
CA LYS A 14 7.93 -3.86 3.71
C LYS A 14 7.85 -3.48 2.22
N THR A 15 8.44 -2.35 1.84
CA THR A 15 8.55 -1.88 0.45
C THR A 15 9.32 -2.87 -0.44
N VAL A 16 10.41 -3.45 0.07
CA VAL A 16 11.26 -4.40 -0.67
C VAL A 16 10.49 -5.69 -1.01
N VAL A 17 9.63 -6.17 -0.12
CA VAL A 17 8.75 -7.32 -0.41
C VAL A 17 7.83 -7.02 -1.59
N VAL A 18 7.30 -5.80 -1.63
CA VAL A 18 6.41 -5.35 -2.70
C VAL A 18 7.15 -5.14 -4.03
N ASP A 19 8.36 -4.59 -4.00
CA ASP A 19 9.24 -4.53 -5.17
C ASP A 19 9.59 -5.92 -5.70
N GLY A 20 9.88 -6.87 -4.80
CA GLY A 20 10.10 -8.26 -5.14
C GLY A 20 8.89 -8.88 -5.83
N LEU A 21 7.68 -8.58 -5.35
CA LEU A 21 6.44 -9.01 -6.01
C LEU A 21 6.30 -8.38 -7.40
N ALA A 22 6.59 -7.09 -7.56
CA ALA A 22 6.56 -6.43 -8.87
C ALA A 22 7.52 -7.09 -9.87
N GLN A 23 8.76 -7.39 -9.44
CA GLN A 23 9.74 -8.10 -10.26
C GLN A 23 9.21 -9.47 -10.71
N ARG A 24 8.61 -10.23 -9.78
CA ARG A 24 8.03 -11.55 -10.06
C ARG A 24 6.86 -11.48 -11.04
N ILE A 25 6.02 -10.45 -10.94
CA ILE A 25 4.93 -10.20 -11.90
C ILE A 25 5.50 -9.98 -13.31
N VAL A 26 6.55 -9.17 -13.44
CA VAL A 26 7.19 -8.87 -14.74
C VAL A 26 7.75 -10.11 -15.41
N ILE A 27 8.43 -10.99 -14.66
CA ILE A 27 8.97 -12.24 -15.20
C ILE A 27 7.95 -13.38 -15.27
N SER A 28 6.67 -13.10 -15.00
CA SER A 28 5.58 -14.09 -14.97
C SER A 28 5.80 -15.24 -13.96
N ASP A 29 6.58 -15.01 -12.91
CA ASP A 29 6.76 -15.92 -11.76
C ASP A 29 5.71 -15.67 -10.68
N VAL A 30 4.44 -15.66 -11.08
CA VAL A 30 3.28 -15.48 -10.22
C VAL A 30 2.12 -16.34 -10.71
N PRO A 31 1.14 -16.67 -9.85
CA PRO A 31 -0.06 -17.36 -10.29
C PRO A 31 -0.82 -16.55 -11.36
N ARG A 32 -1.58 -17.26 -12.20
CA ARG A 32 -2.27 -16.70 -13.38
C ARG A 32 -3.26 -15.57 -13.11
N ASN A 33 -3.69 -15.39 -11.87
CA ASN A 33 -4.57 -14.28 -11.46
C ASN A 33 -3.80 -12.97 -11.17
N LEU A 34 -2.46 -13.06 -11.12
CA LEU A 34 -1.54 -11.93 -10.96
C LEU A 34 -0.71 -11.69 -12.22
N SER A 35 -0.74 -12.62 -13.19
CA SER A 35 -0.17 -12.35 -14.52
C SER A 35 -0.92 -11.20 -15.17
N GLU A 36 -0.19 -10.27 -15.79
CA GLU A 36 -0.73 -9.08 -16.47
C GLU A 36 -1.35 -8.00 -15.56
N VAL A 37 -1.13 -8.09 -14.25
CA VAL A 37 -1.48 -7.02 -13.31
C VAL A 37 -0.35 -5.99 -13.25
N SER A 38 -0.68 -4.70 -13.17
CA SER A 38 0.26 -3.63 -12.85
C SER A 38 0.22 -3.33 -11.35
N LEU A 39 1.37 -3.39 -10.70
CA LEU A 39 1.53 -2.93 -9.31
C LEU A 39 1.99 -1.47 -9.34
N ILE A 40 1.22 -0.57 -8.72
CA ILE A 40 1.47 0.88 -8.75
C ILE A 40 1.54 1.41 -7.32
N ALA A 41 2.63 2.09 -6.97
CA ALA A 41 2.75 2.75 -5.68
C ALA A 41 1.94 4.06 -5.66
N LEU A 42 1.16 4.27 -4.61
CA LEU A 42 0.44 5.50 -4.32
C LEU A 42 1.21 6.30 -3.27
N ASP A 43 1.87 7.37 -3.70
CA ASP A 43 2.54 8.30 -2.80
C ASP A 43 1.55 9.37 -2.31
N MET A 44 1.07 9.19 -1.08
CA MET A 44 0.15 10.14 -0.43
C MET A 44 0.83 11.50 -0.17
N GLY A 45 2.14 11.52 0.09
CA GLY A 45 2.91 12.74 0.31
C GLY A 45 3.03 13.58 -0.96
N ALA A 46 3.32 12.94 -2.11
CA ALA A 46 3.39 13.61 -3.40
C ALA A 46 2.05 14.24 -3.81
N LEU A 47 0.93 13.57 -3.50
CA LEU A 47 -0.40 14.11 -3.74
C LEU A 47 -0.66 15.38 -2.91
N VAL A 48 -0.21 15.40 -1.64
CA VAL A 48 -0.37 16.56 -0.74
C VAL A 48 0.52 17.72 -1.17
N VAL A 49 1.82 17.48 -1.40
CA VAL A 49 2.79 18.53 -1.79
C VAL A 49 2.39 19.20 -3.09
N GLY A 50 1.82 18.44 -4.03
CA GLY A 50 1.40 18.97 -5.31
C GLY A 50 0.11 19.79 -5.27
N ALA A 51 -0.70 19.70 -4.21
CA ALA A 51 -1.97 20.38 -4.11
C ALA A 51 -1.83 21.76 -3.46
N LYS A 52 -2.40 22.80 -4.07
CA LYS A 52 -2.38 24.18 -3.52
C LYS A 52 -3.38 24.36 -2.38
N TYR A 53 -4.44 23.55 -2.37
CA TYR A 53 -5.50 23.54 -1.37
C TYR A 53 -6.10 22.13 -1.27
N MET A 54 -6.80 21.86 -0.17
CA MET A 54 -7.32 20.53 0.13
C MET A 54 -8.23 19.95 -0.96
N GLY A 55 -9.09 20.76 -1.58
CA GLY A 55 -9.94 20.30 -2.69
C GLY A 55 -9.16 19.75 -3.89
N GLU A 56 -8.00 20.32 -4.22
CA GLU A 56 -7.16 19.83 -5.33
C GLU A 56 -6.53 18.47 -5.00
N PHE A 57 -6.16 18.23 -3.74
CA PHE A 57 -5.70 16.92 -3.29
C PHE A 57 -6.81 15.86 -3.47
N GLU A 58 -8.06 16.18 -3.10
CA GLU A 58 -9.20 15.28 -3.26
C GLU A 58 -9.43 14.93 -4.74
N GLU A 59 -9.38 15.93 -5.62
CA GLU A 59 -9.56 15.75 -7.07
C GLU A 59 -8.48 14.86 -7.68
N ARG A 60 -7.22 15.06 -7.28
CA ARG A 60 -6.11 14.22 -7.72
C ARG A 60 -6.25 12.78 -7.25
N LEU A 61 -6.62 12.58 -5.98
CA LEU A 61 -6.84 11.25 -5.45
C LEU A 61 -8.02 10.55 -6.12
N LYS A 62 -9.13 11.28 -6.37
CA LYS A 62 -10.25 10.76 -7.16
C LYS A 62 -9.83 10.36 -8.57
N ALA A 63 -8.96 11.13 -9.23
CA ALA A 63 -8.46 10.79 -10.56
C ALA A 63 -7.69 9.46 -10.53
N VAL A 64 -6.78 9.28 -9.56
CA VAL A 64 -6.04 8.02 -9.39
C VAL A 64 -6.98 6.85 -9.12
N LEU A 65 -7.93 7.00 -8.19
CA LEU A 65 -8.89 5.94 -7.88
C LEU A 65 -9.78 5.59 -9.08
N LYS A 66 -10.14 6.58 -9.89
CA LYS A 66 -10.90 6.35 -11.13
C LYS A 66 -10.11 5.53 -12.14
N GLU A 67 -8.82 5.81 -12.34
CA GLU A 67 -7.96 5.00 -13.22
C GLU A 67 -7.86 3.55 -12.75
N VAL A 68 -7.80 3.34 -11.43
CA VAL A 68 -7.78 2.00 -10.82
C VAL A 68 -9.09 1.26 -11.04
N GLU A 69 -10.24 1.95 -10.92
CA GLU A 69 -11.56 1.39 -11.23
C GLU A 69 -11.68 1.00 -12.71
N GLU A 70 -11.26 1.90 -13.60
CA GLU A 70 -11.30 1.70 -15.07
C GLU A 70 -10.37 0.55 -15.52
N ALA A 71 -9.30 0.27 -14.77
CA ALA A 71 -8.42 -0.86 -15.02
C ALA A 71 -9.05 -2.23 -14.71
N GLN A 72 -10.29 -2.29 -14.20
CA GLN A 72 -11.07 -3.53 -14.02
C GLN A 72 -10.29 -4.62 -13.26
N GLY A 73 -9.60 -4.23 -12.18
CA GLY A 73 -8.83 -5.15 -11.33
C GLY A 73 -7.46 -5.54 -11.87
N LYS A 74 -7.01 -4.95 -12.98
CA LYS A 74 -5.64 -5.09 -13.52
C LYS A 74 -4.61 -4.20 -12.84
N ILE A 75 -5.03 -3.29 -11.97
CA ILE A 75 -4.12 -2.51 -11.11
C ILE A 75 -4.25 -3.00 -9.66
N ILE A 76 -3.10 -3.19 -9.00
CA ILE A 76 -3.00 -3.31 -7.55
C ILE A 76 -2.24 -2.08 -7.05
N LEU A 77 -2.87 -1.31 -6.16
CA LEU A 77 -2.19 -0.18 -5.51
C LEU A 77 -1.33 -0.66 -4.34
N PHE A 78 -0.13 -0.11 -4.21
CA PHE A 78 0.67 -0.22 -2.99
C PHE A 78 0.62 1.09 -2.21
N ILE A 79 0.36 1.01 -0.90
CA ILE A 79 0.24 2.16 0.00
C ILE A 79 1.15 1.90 1.22
N ASP A 80 2.34 2.50 1.24
CA ASP A 80 3.39 2.17 2.25
C ASP A 80 3.02 2.57 3.68
N GLU A 81 2.19 3.62 3.80
CA GLU A 81 1.68 4.15 5.06
C GLU A 81 0.15 4.18 5.03
N ILE A 82 -0.47 3.00 4.97
CA ILE A 82 -1.92 2.87 4.75
C ILE A 82 -2.76 3.53 5.86
N HIS A 83 -2.21 3.66 7.06
CA HIS A 83 -2.85 4.37 8.17
C HIS A 83 -3.10 5.85 7.83
N LEU A 84 -2.33 6.48 6.93
CA LEU A 84 -2.56 7.87 6.52
C LEU A 84 -3.91 8.10 5.83
N VAL A 85 -4.46 7.07 5.18
CA VAL A 85 -5.83 7.08 4.62
C VAL A 85 -6.87 7.29 5.74
N LEU A 86 -6.55 6.89 6.98
CA LEU A 86 -7.38 6.99 8.17
C LEU A 86 -7.02 8.21 9.03
N CYS A 87 -5.74 8.62 9.05
CA CYS A 87 -5.25 9.75 9.83
C CYS A 87 -5.78 11.10 9.34
N ALA A 88 -6.21 11.18 8.08
CA ALA A 88 -6.84 12.36 7.50
C ALA A 88 -8.19 12.77 8.18
N VAL A 89 -8.49 12.23 9.37
CA VAL A 89 -9.70 12.45 10.18
C VAL A 89 -9.46 13.37 11.40
N ARG A 90 -8.21 13.72 11.76
CA ARG A 90 -7.90 14.26 13.11
C ARG A 90 -7.45 15.71 13.23
N THR A 91 -7.37 16.48 12.14
CA THR A 91 -7.10 17.93 12.19
C THR A 91 -8.34 18.74 11.80
N GLU A 92 -8.52 19.94 12.35
CA GLU A 92 -9.61 20.83 11.94
C GLU A 92 -9.41 21.19 10.46
N GLY A 93 -10.31 20.74 9.59
CA GLY A 93 -10.17 20.80 8.12
C GLY A 93 -9.75 19.48 7.45
N SER A 94 -9.70 18.39 8.22
CA SER A 94 -9.21 17.08 7.75
C SER A 94 -10.19 16.37 6.81
N MET A 95 -9.61 15.77 5.76
CA MET A 95 -10.33 15.14 4.67
C MET A 95 -10.65 13.69 5.00
N ASP A 96 -11.93 13.34 4.93
CA ASP A 96 -12.38 11.96 5.09
C ASP A 96 -12.09 11.15 3.80
N VAL A 97 -10.80 10.92 3.53
CA VAL A 97 -10.30 10.16 2.37
C VAL A 97 -10.83 8.72 2.40
N ILE A 98 -11.02 8.18 3.59
CA ILE A 98 -11.58 6.85 3.82
C ILE A 98 -12.99 6.70 3.21
N LYS A 99 -13.80 7.77 3.06
CA LYS A 99 -15.06 7.75 2.29
C LYS A 99 -14.88 7.42 0.81
N LEU A 100 -13.73 7.75 0.21
CA LEU A 100 -13.44 7.40 -1.18
C LEU A 100 -13.06 5.91 -1.31
N PHE A 101 -12.32 5.38 -0.32
CA PHE A 101 -11.83 4.01 -0.34
C PHE A 101 -12.90 2.98 0.01
N LYS A 102 -13.70 3.22 1.06
CA LYS A 102 -14.67 2.25 1.60
C LYS A 102 -15.62 1.67 0.54
N PRO A 103 -16.27 2.46 -0.32
CA PRO A 103 -17.17 1.93 -1.35
C PRO A 103 -16.45 1.02 -2.35
N MET A 104 -15.25 1.40 -2.79
CA MET A 104 -14.48 0.63 -3.77
C MET A 104 -13.95 -0.68 -3.18
N LEU A 105 -13.46 -0.65 -1.94
CA LEU A 105 -13.07 -1.85 -1.20
C LEU A 105 -14.26 -2.78 -0.97
N ALA A 106 -15.44 -2.22 -0.66
CA ALA A 106 -16.65 -2.99 -0.44
C ALA A 106 -17.14 -3.71 -1.71
N ARG A 107 -16.99 -3.07 -2.87
CA ARG A 107 -17.37 -3.61 -4.18
C ARG A 107 -16.29 -4.48 -4.81
N GLY A 108 -15.09 -4.55 -4.21
CA GLY A 108 -13.94 -5.26 -4.79
C GLY A 108 -13.35 -4.58 -6.03
N GLN A 109 -13.67 -3.30 -6.26
CA GLN A 109 -13.14 -2.49 -7.38
C GLN A 109 -11.73 -1.97 -7.09
N LEU A 110 -11.38 -1.83 -5.81
CA LEU A 110 -10.04 -1.48 -5.37
C LEU A 110 -9.33 -2.73 -4.83
N ARG A 111 -8.18 -3.05 -5.44
CA ARG A 111 -7.20 -4.02 -4.91
C ARG A 111 -5.99 -3.26 -4.44
N CYS A 112 -5.57 -3.49 -3.20
CA CYS A 112 -4.37 -2.84 -2.69
C CYS A 112 -3.57 -3.72 -1.73
N ILE A 113 -2.28 -3.40 -1.63
CA ILE A 113 -1.35 -3.87 -0.61
C ILE A 113 -1.06 -2.67 0.28
N GLY A 114 -1.41 -2.75 1.55
CA GLY A 114 -1.01 -1.76 2.55
C GLY A 114 0.29 -2.16 3.21
N ALA A 115 1.02 -1.18 3.73
CA ALA A 115 2.05 -1.36 4.73
C ALA A 115 1.83 -0.35 5.87
N THR A 116 2.27 -0.73 7.07
CA THR A 116 2.19 0.12 8.27
C THR A 116 3.04 -0.48 9.40
N THR A 117 3.28 0.29 10.46
CA THR A 117 3.80 -0.26 11.73
C THR A 117 2.70 -0.90 12.58
N MET A 118 3.09 -1.72 13.56
CA MET A 118 2.14 -2.31 14.51
C MET A 118 1.45 -1.22 15.34
N GLU A 119 2.20 -0.24 15.81
CA GLU A 119 1.70 0.89 16.60
C GLU A 119 0.62 1.67 15.83
N GLU A 120 0.90 2.03 14.57
CA GLU A 120 -0.04 2.74 13.71
C GLU A 120 -1.25 1.88 13.31
N TYR A 121 -1.04 0.57 13.07
CA TYR A 121 -2.14 -0.34 12.77
C TYR A 121 -3.14 -0.37 13.92
N THR A 122 -2.67 -0.56 15.15
CA THR A 122 -3.52 -0.57 16.35
C THR A 122 -4.09 0.82 16.65
N GLU A 123 -3.32 1.90 16.41
CA GLU A 123 -3.83 3.24 16.69
C GLU A 123 -4.93 3.68 15.71
N TYR A 124 -4.84 3.30 14.43
CA TYR A 124 -5.69 3.85 13.37
C TYR A 124 -6.56 2.81 12.67
N VAL A 125 -5.97 1.71 12.20
CA VAL A 125 -6.65 0.71 11.35
C VAL A 125 -7.64 -0.12 12.16
N GLU A 126 -7.23 -0.66 13.30
CA GLU A 126 -8.08 -1.49 14.17
C GLU A 126 -9.27 -0.73 14.75
N LYS A 127 -9.17 0.61 14.86
CA LYS A 127 -10.25 1.44 15.38
C LYS A 127 -11.42 1.62 14.40
N ASP A 128 -11.23 1.35 13.11
CA ASP A 128 -12.30 1.35 12.12
C ASP A 128 -12.62 -0.07 11.64
N ALA A 129 -13.53 -0.73 12.36
CA ALA A 129 -13.95 -2.09 12.07
C ALA A 129 -14.48 -2.29 10.64
N THR A 130 -15.03 -1.25 9.98
CA THR A 130 -15.54 -1.39 8.60
C THR A 130 -14.43 -1.38 7.56
N PHE A 131 -13.31 -0.74 7.88
CA PHE A 131 -12.11 -0.72 7.06
C PHE A 131 -11.25 -1.94 7.34
N GLU A 132 -11.00 -2.26 8.60
CA GLU A 132 -10.16 -3.39 9.05
C GLU A 132 -10.57 -4.72 8.42
N ILE A 133 -11.87 -5.04 8.42
CA ILE A 133 -12.40 -6.29 7.83
C ILE A 133 -12.17 -6.43 6.30
N ARG A 134 -11.69 -5.38 5.63
CA ARG A 134 -11.36 -5.42 4.19
C ARG A 134 -9.93 -5.87 3.93
N PHE A 135 -9.12 -6.01 4.98
CA PHE A 135 -7.71 -6.32 4.90
C PHE A 135 -7.37 -7.65 5.55
N GLN A 136 -6.32 -8.28 5.03
CA GLN A 136 -5.70 -9.46 5.61
C GLN A 136 -4.34 -9.07 6.20
N GLN A 137 -4.18 -9.24 7.50
CA GLN A 137 -2.95 -8.93 8.20
C GLN A 137 -1.83 -9.91 7.80
N VAL A 138 -0.67 -9.38 7.48
CA VAL A 138 0.55 -10.13 7.16
C VAL A 138 1.68 -9.57 8.00
N TYR A 139 2.06 -10.29 9.04
CA TYR A 139 3.12 -9.86 9.95
C TYR A 139 4.50 -10.08 9.33
N MET A 140 5.31 -9.04 9.36
CA MET A 140 6.71 -9.04 8.93
C MET A 140 7.61 -8.96 10.17
N PRO A 141 8.27 -10.07 10.55
CA PRO A 141 9.19 -10.05 11.65
C PRO A 141 10.43 -9.22 11.31
N GLU A 142 11.14 -8.76 12.34
CA GLU A 142 12.47 -8.20 12.15
C GLU A 142 13.39 -9.21 11.47
N THR A 143 14.24 -8.68 10.60
CA THR A 143 15.20 -9.46 9.84
C THR A 143 16.29 -9.97 10.79
N SER A 144 16.53 -11.28 10.82
CA SER A 144 17.63 -11.81 11.62
C SER A 144 18.98 -11.28 11.11
N VAL A 145 20.00 -11.23 11.97
CA VAL A 145 21.35 -10.81 11.55
C VAL A 145 21.86 -11.62 10.34
N VAL A 146 21.55 -12.92 10.30
CA VAL A 146 21.97 -13.82 9.22
C VAL A 146 21.25 -13.48 7.91
N ASP A 147 19.95 -13.17 7.98
CA ASP A 147 19.16 -12.77 6.82
C ASP A 147 19.59 -11.39 6.30
N THR A 148 19.88 -10.46 7.20
CA THR A 148 20.41 -9.12 6.88
C THR A 148 21.74 -9.22 6.14
N ILE A 149 22.67 -10.06 6.61
CA ILE A 149 23.94 -10.31 5.92
C ILE A 149 23.69 -10.86 4.51
N SER A 150 22.73 -11.76 4.36
CA SER A 150 22.39 -12.37 3.06
C SER A 150 21.77 -11.34 2.09
N ILE A 151 20.88 -10.47 2.58
CA ILE A 151 20.29 -9.36 1.81
C ILE A 151 21.37 -8.37 1.36
N LEU A 152 22.26 -7.95 2.27
CA LEU A 152 23.35 -7.02 1.95
C LEU A 152 24.28 -7.58 0.87
N ARG A 153 24.62 -8.87 0.94
CA ARG A 153 25.41 -9.54 -0.10
C ARG A 153 24.70 -9.51 -1.46
N ALA A 154 23.40 -9.81 -1.49
CA ALA A 154 22.61 -9.78 -2.72
C ALA A 154 22.51 -8.37 -3.34
N LEU A 155 22.44 -7.32 -2.51
CA LEU A 155 22.44 -5.93 -2.97
C LEU A 155 23.80 -5.48 -3.51
N THR A 156 24.90 -5.96 -2.92
CA THR A 156 26.26 -5.61 -3.37
C THR A 156 26.52 -6.11 -4.79
N VAL A 157 26.09 -7.35 -5.10
CA VAL A 157 26.21 -7.95 -6.44
C VAL A 157 25.41 -7.18 -7.49
N ARG A 158 24.27 -6.59 -7.12
CA ARG A 158 23.43 -5.80 -8.03
C ARG A 158 24.03 -4.43 -8.40
N ASN A 159 24.93 -3.88 -7.60
CA ASN A 159 25.57 -2.57 -7.86
C ASN A 159 26.84 -2.66 -8.71
N GLU A 160 27.33 -3.88 -8.98
CA GLU A 160 28.53 -4.13 -9.79
C GLU A 160 28.18 -4.62 -11.21
N SER A 161 26.91 -4.58 -11.61
CA SER A 161 26.40 -5.02 -12.92
C SER A 161 25.85 -3.88 -13.76
#